data_AF-A0A5K0YVL4-F1
#
_entry.id   AF-A0A5K0YVL4-F1
#
_cell.length_a   1.000
_cell.length_b   1.000
_cell.length_c   1.000
_cell.angle_alpha   90.00
_cell.angle_beta   90.00
_cell.angle_gamma   90.00
#
_symmetry.space_group_name_H-M   'P 1'
#
loop_
_entity.id
_entity.type
_entity.pdbx_description
1 polymer ?
#
loop_
_entity_poly.entity_id
_entity_poly.type
_entity_poly.pdbx_seq_one_letter_code
_entity_poly.pdbx_strand_id
1 'polypeptide(L)' 'VLIENIEDYAPIVYTPTVGLVCQKFSGLYRRPRGMYFSAEDRGEMMSMVYNWPAEQ' A
#
# COMPACT_ATOMS: atom_id res chain seq x y z
N VAL A 1 5.29 6.83 17.99
CA VAL A 1 5.13 8.01 17.11
C VAL A 1 3.72 8.17 16.57
N LEU A 2 3.25 7.38 15.58
CA LEU A 2 1.94 7.60 14.96
C LEU A 2 0.78 7.50 15.96
N ILE A 3 0.76 6.43 16.78
CA ILE A 3 -0.29 6.20 17.77
C ILE A 3 -0.31 7.32 18.83
N GLU A 4 0.85 7.79 19.26
CA GLU A 4 0.99 8.83 20.27
C GLU A 4 0.58 10.23 19.77
N ASN A 5 0.58 10.47 18.46
CA ASN A 5 0.31 11.78 17.84
C ASN A 5 -0.74 11.65 16.72
N ILE A 6 -1.76 10.83 16.96
CA ILE A 6 -2.69 10.43 15.89
C ILE A 6 -3.49 11.61 15.33
N GLU A 7 -3.84 12.59 16.16
CA GLU A 7 -4.58 13.78 15.73
C GLU A 7 -3.81 14.58 14.68
N ASP A 8 -2.50 14.77 14.88
CA ASP A 8 -1.65 15.52 13.96
C ASP A 8 -1.28 14.72 12.70
N TYR A 9 -1.08 13.41 12.84
CA TYR A 9 -0.50 12.59 11.78
C TYR A 9 -1.52 11.80 10.95
N ALA A 10 -2.72 11.53 11.45
CA ALA A 10 -3.79 10.94 10.66
C ALA A 10 -4.03 11.64 9.31
N PRO A 11 -4.15 12.99 9.22
CA PRO A 11 -4.37 13.66 7.94
C PRO A 11 -3.17 13.57 6.98
N ILE A 12 -1.98 13.25 7.48
CA ILE A 12 -0.76 13.08 6.67
C ILE A 12 -0.72 11.68 6.05
N VAL A 13 -1.02 10.63 6.84
CA VAL A 13 -0.96 9.23 6.38
C VAL A 13 -2.27 8.73 5.76
N TYR A 14 -3.38 9.43 5.98
CA TYR A 14 -4.71 9.06 5.49
C TYR A 14 -5.39 10.26 4.79
N THR A 15 -6.72 10.32 4.82
CA THR A 15 -7.52 11.39 4.22
C THR A 15 -7.18 12.75 4.86
N PRO A 16 -6.94 13.82 4.07
CA PRO A 16 -7.08 13.91 2.62
C PRO A 16 -5.80 13.57 1.83
N THR A 17 -4.63 13.55 2.47
CA THR A 17 -3.33 13.47 1.79
C THR A 17 -3.16 12.19 0.97
N VAL A 18 -3.69 11.06 1.44
CA VAL A 18 -3.63 9.78 0.70
C VAL A 18 -4.28 9.88 -0.69
N GLY A 19 -5.34 10.68 -0.85
CA GLY A 19 -5.99 10.90 -2.14
C GLY A 19 -5.07 11.60 -3.14
N LEU A 20 -4.34 12.63 -2.69
CA LEU A 20 -3.36 13.34 -3.51
C LEU A 20 -2.18 12.43 -3.89
N VAL A 21 -1.74 11.58 -2.96
CA VAL A 21 -0.68 10.59 -3.23
C VAL A 21 -1.14 9.59 -4.28
N CYS A 22 -2.37 9.06 -4.20
CA CYS A 22 -2.90 8.14 -5.20
C CYS A 22 -2.91 8.76 -6.61
N GLN A 23 -3.28 10.05 -6.74
CA GLN A 23 -3.25 10.75 -8.03
C GLN A 23 -1.84 10.91 -8.61
N LYS A 24 -0.82 11.00 -7.76
CA LYS A 24 0.58 11.22 -8.16
C LYS A 24 1.47 10.00 -7.93
N PHE A 25 0.88 8.83 -7.70
CA PHE A 25 1.59 7.66 -7.16
C PHE A 25 2.76 7.22 -8.04
N SER A 26 2.58 7.19 -9.36
CA SER A 26 3.61 6.79 -10.31
C SER A 26 4.85 7.68 -10.26
N GLY A 27 4.68 8.99 -10.11
CA GLY A 27 5.79 9.94 -10.02
C GLY A 27 6.45 10.02 -8.63
N LEU A 28 5.73 9.61 -7.58
CA LEU A 28 6.21 9.59 -6.19
C LEU A 28 6.68 8.20 -5.74
N TYR A 29 6.67 7.21 -6.62
CA TYR A 29 7.04 5.84 -6.29
C TYR A 29 8.48 5.75 -5.79
N ARG A 30 8.70 4.99 -4.70
CA ARG A 30 10.03 4.80 -4.11
C ARG A 30 10.38 3.33 -3.90
N ARG A 31 9.46 2.57 -3.30
CA ARG A 31 9.62 1.14 -3.03
C ARG A 31 8.25 0.47 -2.98
N PRO A 32 8.15 -0.83 -3.33
CA PRO A 32 6.89 -1.54 -3.26
C PRO A 32 6.44 -1.70 -1.80
N ARG A 33 5.13 -1.57 -1.57
CA ARG A 33 4.48 -1.93 -0.30
C ARG A 33 3.17 -2.63 -0.62
N GLY A 34 2.95 -3.77 0.04
CA GLY A 34 1.83 -4.65 -0.28
C GLY A 34 2.13 -5.58 -1.45
N MET A 35 1.09 -6.26 -1.93
CA MET A 35 1.13 -7.12 -3.09
C MET A 35 0.41 -6.45 -4.25
N TYR A 36 0.91 -6.68 -5.47
CA TYR A 36 0.29 -6.20 -6.69
C TYR A 36 -0.16 -7.40 -7.51
N PHE A 37 -1.39 -7.36 -7.99
CA PHE A 37 -1.97 -8.35 -8.89
C PHE A 37 -2.51 -7.63 -10.10
N SER A 38 -2.34 -8.26 -11.26
CA SER A 38 -2.85 -7.82 -12.55
C SER A 38 -3.94 -8.77 -13.04
N ALA A 39 -4.61 -8.40 -14.13
CA ALA A 39 -5.57 -9.29 -14.78
C ALA A 39 -4.90 -10.55 -15.37
N GLU A 40 -3.61 -10.49 -15.68
CA GLU A 40 -2.83 -11.59 -16.26
C GLU A 40 -2.55 -12.68 -15.22
N ASP A 41 -2.56 -12.34 -13.93
CA ASP A 41 -2.32 -13.27 -12.82
C ASP A 41 -3.55 -14.14 -12.49
N ARG A 42 -4.64 -14.00 -13.25
CA ARG A 42 -5.88 -14.76 -13.04
C ARG A 42 -5.61 -16.26 -13.18
N GLY A 43 -5.89 -17.01 -12.11
CA GLY A 43 -5.63 -18.45 -12.01
C GLY A 43 -4.46 -18.76 -11.07
N GLU A 44 -3.52 -17.82 -10.92
CA GLU A 44 -2.30 -17.99 -10.12
C GLU A 44 -2.28 -17.11 -8.85
N MET A 45 -3.25 -16.22 -8.66
CA MET A 45 -3.26 -15.29 -7.51
C MET A 45 -3.07 -15.98 -6.15
N MET A 46 -3.62 -17.19 -5.97
CA MET A 46 -3.46 -17.96 -4.73
C MET A 46 -2.03 -18.42 -4.48
N SER A 47 -1.31 -18.90 -5.51
CA SER A 47 0.08 -19.32 -5.37
C SER A 47 0.97 -18.11 -5.09
N MET A 48 0.65 -16.96 -5.67
CA MET A 48 1.37 -15.70 -5.46
C MET A 48 1.27 -15.16 -4.03
N VAL A 49 0.20 -15.46 -3.27
CA VAL A 49 0.08 -15.04 -1.85
C VAL A 49 1.24 -15.56 -1.00
N TYR A 50 1.80 -16.73 -1.34
CA TYR A 50 2.95 -17.30 -0.65
C TYR A 50 4.25 -16.50 -0.85
N ASN A 51 4.28 -15.55 -1.79
CA ASN A 51 5.40 -14.60 -1.90
C ASN A 51 5.39 -13.53 -0.79
N TRP A 52 4.28 -13.39 -0.05
CA TRP A 52 4.22 -12.47 1.07
C TRP A 52 5.07 -12.98 2.24
N PRO A 53 6.03 -12.18 2.77
CA PRO A 53 7.03 -12.67 3.71
C PRO A 53 6.53 -12.80 5.16
N ALA A 54 5.23 -12.60 5.43
CA ALA A 54 4.68 -12.83 6.76
C ALA A 54 4.40 -14.32 6.98
N GLU A 55 4.41 -14.75 8.24
CA GLU A 55 3.94 -16.09 8.62
C GLU A 55 2.49 -16.26 8.14
N GLN A 56 2.23 -17.40 7.50
CA GLN A 56 0.91 -17.75 6.96
C GLN A 56 -0.02 -18.28 8.05
#